data_AF-A0A377WEQ4-F1
#
_entry.id   AF-A0A377WEQ4-F1
#
_cell.length_a   1.000
_cell.length_b   1.000
_cell.length_c   1.000
_cell.angle_alpha   90.00
_cell.angle_beta   90.00
_cell.angle_gamma   90.00
#
_symmetry.space_group_name_H-M   'P 1'
#
loop_
_entity.id
_entity.type
_entity.pdbx_description
1 polymer ?
#
loop_
_entity_poly.entity_id
_entity_poly.type
_entity_poly.pdbx_seq_one_letter_code
_entity_poly.pdbx_strand_id
1 'polypeptide(L)' 'MHQTKTGILLANLGTPDAPTPGAVKRYLRQFLSDKRVVDTSRLLWWPLLRGVILPIRSPRVAEAVSVRVDGRGIAADGV' A
#
# COMPACT_ATOMS: atom_id res chain seq x y z
N MET A 1 -29.31 -32.42 -10.91
CA MET A 1 -29.01 -30.99 -10.72
C MET A 1 -27.53 -30.86 -10.43
N HIS A 2 -26.75 -30.18 -11.27
CA HIS A 2 -25.33 -29.95 -10.99
C HIS A 2 -25.25 -28.91 -9.89
N GLN A 3 -24.86 -29.31 -8.68
CA GLN A 3 -24.65 -28.39 -7.58
C GLN A 3 -23.37 -27.60 -7.86
N THR A 4 -23.52 -26.43 -8.47
CA THR A 4 -22.41 -25.51 -8.70
C THR A 4 -21.85 -25.08 -7.34
N LYS A 5 -20.65 -25.56 -7.01
CA LYS A 5 -19.95 -25.13 -5.80
C LYS A 5 -19.48 -23.70 -6.01
N THR A 6 -19.91 -22.81 -5.13
CA THR A 6 -19.47 -21.41 -5.15
C THR A 6 -18.11 -21.31 -4.46
N GLY A 7 -17.09 -20.89 -5.20
CA GLY A 7 -15.79 -20.54 -4.65
C GLY A 7 -15.74 -19.06 -4.32
N ILE A 8 -15.23 -18.70 -3.14
CA ILE A 8 -15.00 -17.31 -2.72
C ILE A 8 -13.50 -17.05 -2.74
N LEU A 9 -13.07 -16.02 -3.46
CA LEU A 9 -11.68 -15.55 -3.46
C LEU A 9 -11.58 -14.28 -2.62
N LEU A 10 -10.95 -14.38 -1.45
CA LEU A 10 -10.49 -13.20 -0.71
C LEU A 10 -9.16 -12.73 -1.30
N ALA A 11 -9.12 -11.47 -1.73
CA ALA A 11 -7.90 -10.82 -2.19
C ALA A 11 -7.70 -9.52 -1.41
N ASN A 12 -6.46 -9.26 -1.03
CA ASN A 12 -6.01 -7.99 -0.47
C ASN A 12 -4.71 -7.57 -1.17
N LEU A 13 -4.38 -6.29 -1.13
CA LEU A 13 -3.19 -5.69 -1.75
C LEU A 13 -1.88 -6.01 -1.01
N GLY A 14 -1.97 -6.65 0.16
CA GLY A 14 -0.83 -6.86 1.04
C GLY A 14 -0.37 -5.58 1.75
N THR A 15 0.59 -5.72 2.65
CA THR A 15 1.16 -4.64 3.48
C THR A 15 2.68 -4.62 3.26
N PRO A 16 3.36 -3.46 3.32
CA PRO A 16 4.83 -3.44 3.30
C PRO A 16 5.43 -4.30 4.41
N ASP A 17 6.53 -5.00 4.10
CA ASP A 17 7.20 -5.96 5.00
C ASP A 17 7.71 -5.33 6.32
N ALA A 18 7.91 -4.01 6.32
CA ALA A 18 8.33 -3.26 7.50
C ALA A 18 7.81 -1.81 7.41
N PRO A 19 7.60 -1.13 8.55
CA PRO A 19 7.24 0.28 8.58
C PRO A 19 8.47 1.19 8.35
N THR A 20 9.35 0.81 7.43
CA THR A 20 10.54 1.59 7.07
C THR A 20 10.33 2.29 5.73
N PRO A 21 10.89 3.49 5.51
CA PRO A 21 10.75 4.21 4.24
C PRO A 21 11.19 3.38 3.03
N GLY A 22 12.20 2.51 3.18
CA GLY A 22 12.67 1.62 2.12
C GLY A 22 11.66 0.55 1.72
N ALA A 23 11.03 -0.11 2.70
CA ALA A 23 10.00 -1.11 2.45
C ALA A 23 8.73 -0.49 1.88
N VAL A 24 8.31 0.66 2.40
CA VAL A 24 7.15 1.43 1.89
C VAL A 24 7.40 1.91 0.47
N LYS A 25 8.61 2.43 0.16
CA LYS A 25 8.97 2.84 -1.20
C LYS A 25 8.90 1.69 -2.20
N ARG A 26 9.36 0.49 -1.81
CA ARG A 26 9.28 -0.72 -2.64
C ARG A 26 7.82 -1.10 -2.92
N TYR A 27 6.98 -1.13 -1.88
CA TYR A 27 5.56 -1.42 -1.98
C TYR A 27 4.82 -0.40 -2.88
N LEU A 28 4.96 0.90 -2.60
CA LEU A 28 4.32 1.97 -3.38
C LEU A 28 4.77 1.96 -4.84
N ARG A 29 6.03 1.66 -5.11
CA ARG A 29 6.53 1.56 -6.48
C ARG A 29 5.85 0.43 -7.23
N GLN A 30 5.64 -0.73 -6.64
CA GLN A 30 4.95 -1.84 -7.30
C GLN A 30 3.49 -1.47 -7.58
N PHE A 31 2.80 -0.93 -6.57
CA PHE A 31 1.38 -0.57 -6.69
C PHE A 31 1.11 0.56 -7.69
N LEU A 32 1.88 1.65 -7.60
CA LEU A 32 1.71 2.83 -8.46
C LEU A 32 2.30 2.66 -9.86
N SER A 33 3.05 1.59 -10.13
CA SER A 33 3.48 1.26 -11.49
C SER A 33 2.41 0.50 -12.27
N ASP A 34 1.36 0.00 -11.61
CA ASP A 34 0.26 -0.69 -12.27
C ASP A 34 -0.65 0.31 -13.01
N LYS A 35 -0.84 0.07 -14.31
CA LYS A 35 -1.75 0.84 -15.17
C LYS A 35 -3.21 0.77 -14.72
N ARG A 36 -3.59 -0.28 -13.98
CA ARG A 36 -4.94 -0.44 -13.43
C ARG A 36 -5.18 0.51 -12.25
N VAL A 37 -4.12 0.95 -11.58
CA VAL A 37 -4.18 1.89 -10.45
C VAL A 37 -4.03 3.33 -10.92
N VAL A 38 -3.23 3.57 -11.97
CA VAL A 38 -2.97 4.92 -12.49
C VAL A 38 -3.14 4.99 -14.00
N ASP A 39 -4.09 5.80 -14.44
CA ASP A 39 -4.48 5.96 -15.85
C ASP A 39 -3.73 7.09 -16.60
N THR A 40 -2.60 7.57 -16.05
CA THR A 40 -1.80 8.65 -16.66
C THR A 40 -0.79 8.11 -17.66
N SER A 41 -0.46 8.89 -18.70
CA SER A 41 0.59 8.54 -19.67
C SER A 41 1.90 8.16 -18.99
N ARG A 42 2.46 6.99 -19.34
CA ARG A 42 3.66 6.40 -18.69
C ARG A 42 4.87 7.33 -18.70
N LEU A 43 5.03 8.12 -19.76
CA LEU A 43 6.15 9.05 -19.93
C LEU A 43 6.09 10.21 -18.93
N LEU A 44 4.90 10.68 -18.58
CA LEU A 44 4.69 11.73 -17.59
C LEU A 44 4.66 11.15 -16.16
N TRP A 45 4.08 9.95 -16.01
CA TRP A 45 3.93 9.32 -14.71
C TRP A 45 5.25 8.83 -14.13
N TRP A 46 6.16 8.30 -14.94
CA TRP A 46 7.42 7.75 -14.45
C TRP A 46 8.34 8.78 -13.75
N PRO A 47 8.60 9.99 -14.32
CA PRO A 47 9.36 11.02 -13.62
C PRO A 47 8.60 11.57 -12.41
N LEU A 48 7.27 11.70 -12.46
CA LEU A 48 6.48 12.14 -11.31
C LEU A 48 6.53 11.13 -10.15
N LEU A 49 6.40 9.85 -10.46
CA LEU A 49 6.47 8.76 -9.49
C LEU A 49 7.84 8.72 -8.81
N ARG A 50 8.92 8.77 -9.59
CA ARG A 50 10.29 8.65 -9.06
C ARG A 50 10.83 9.94 -8.46
N GLY A 51 10.46 11.09 -8.99
CA GLY A 51 10.99 12.40 -8.60
C GLY A 51 10.20 13.09 -7.49
N VAL A 52 8.89 12.88 -7.40
CA VAL A 52 8.02 13.63 -6.46
C VAL A 52 7.30 12.68 -5.51
N ILE A 53 6.60 11.68 -6.02
CA ILE A 53 5.71 10.85 -5.20
C ILE A 53 6.49 9.96 -4.23
N LEU A 54 7.41 9.14 -4.72
CA LEU A 54 8.19 8.23 -3.87
C LEU A 54 9.02 8.96 -2.79
N PRO A 55 9.78 10.03 -3.07
CA PRO A 55 10.55 10.71 -2.03
C PRO A 55 9.68 11.42 -0.98
N ILE A 56 8.52 11.98 -1.36
CA ILE A 56 7.67 12.75 -0.43
C ILE A 56 6.72 11.85 0.36
N ARG A 57 6.11 10.85 -0.26
CA ARG A 57 5.09 10.00 0.38
C ARG A 57 5.67 8.89 1.25
N SER A 58 6.80 8.29 0.84
CA SER A 58 7.32 7.11 1.55
C SER A 58 7.63 7.35 3.03
N PRO A 59 8.23 8.49 3.44
CA PRO A 59 8.49 8.78 4.86
C PRO A 59 7.20 8.95 5.67
N ARG A 60 6.24 9.73 5.14
CA ARG A 60 4.96 10.00 5.82
C ARG A 60 4.12 8.74 6.02
N VAL A 61 4.10 7.85 5.02
CA VAL A 61 3.36 6.58 5.11
C VAL A 61 4.08 5.61 6.04
N ALA A 62 5.41 5.58 6.05
CA ALA A 62 6.17 4.78 7.00
C ALA A 62 5.87 5.20 8.45
N GLU A 63 5.83 6.50 8.73
CA GLU A 63 5.46 7.05 10.04
C GLU A 63 4.02 6.71 10.44
N ALA A 64 3.06 6.87 9.52
CA ALA A 64 1.67 6.53 9.79
C ALA A 64 1.48 5.02 10.09
N VAL A 65 2.26 4.15 9.44
CA VAL A 65 2.22 2.71 9.68
C VAL A 65 2.96 2.35 10.98
N SER A 66 4.13 2.94 11.25
CA SER A 66 4.87 2.68 12.49
C SER A 66 4.05 3.05 13.72
N VAL A 67 3.39 4.21 13.70
CA VAL A 67 2.50 4.66 14.79
C VAL A 67 1.42 3.64 15.12
N ARG A 68 0.88 2.93 14.11
CA ARG A 68 -0.14 1.91 14.33
C ARG A 68 0.42 0.54 14.73
N VAL A 69 1.65 0.22 14.33
CA VAL A 69 2.36 -0.99 14.77
C VAL A 69 2.82 -0.86 16.22
N ASP A 70 3.16 0.35 16.68
CA ASP A 70 3.60 0.65 18.06
C ASP A 70 2.46 0.63 19.10
N GLY A 71 1.26 0.15 18.74
CA GLY A 71 0.23 -0.26 19.70
C GLY A 71 -0.53 0.84 20.46
N ARG A 72 -0.35 2.12 20.12
CA ARG A 72 -1.15 3.22 20.71
C ARG A 72 -2.46 3.44 19.96
N GLY A 73 -3.45 2.61 20.26
CA GLY A 73 -4.84 2.81 19.85
C GLY A 73 -5.61 1.50 19.81
N ILE A 74 -6.79 1.49 20.45
CA ILE A 74 -7.79 0.43 20.70
C ILE A 74 -7.69 -0.40 21.99
N ALA A 75 -6.53 -0.57 22.63
CA ALA A 75 -6.46 -1.29 23.92
C ALA A 75 -6.54 -0.39 25.16
N ALA A 76 -6.40 0.93 25.00
CA ALA A 76 -6.46 1.90 26.10
C ALA A 76 -7.88 2.47 26.34
N ASP A 77 -8.84 2.13 25.48
CA ASP A 77 -10.16 2.76 25.43
C ASP A 77 -11.28 1.81 25.93
N GLY A 78 -10.95 0.96 26.90
CA GLY A 78 -11.92 0.26 27.76
C GLY A 78 -13.12 -0.38 27.05
N VAL A 79 -12.93 -1.60 26.54
CA VAL A 79 -13.98 -2.63 26.44
C VAL A 79 -13.51 -3.86 27.20
#